data_AF-A0AAJ2AYR3-F1
#
_entry.id   AF-A0AAJ2AYR3-F1
#
_cell.length_a   1.000
_cell.length_b   1.000
_cell.length_c   1.000
_cell.angle_alpha   90.00
_cell.angle_beta   90.00
_cell.angle_gamma   90.00
#
_symmetry.space_group_name_H-M   'P 1'
#
loop_
_entity.id
_entity.type
_entity.pdbx_description
1 polymer ?
#
loop_
_entity_poly.entity_id
_entity_poly.type
_entity_poly.pdbx_seq_one_letter_code
_entity_poly.pdbx_strand_id
1 'polypeptide(L)'
;MTMSAEDLLKQVTAKLDQASSDFSKKAEDALKEAKNAGSLSTETKAAVDKLATEFNSLNQAKDKLQAQLGEVEQAFAAIPQRGAGAERVKTAGEEVVASEALKEFAASVQGNRRLSVPVPRAALLSSGVAEGVVEPQRLPGIDSAPKQRLFIRDLIAPGRTTSPAIFWVQMTGFTNAAKVVAEGTTKPYSDIQFGTKITPVSTIAHMFKASKQILDDFAQLQSTLDTELRFGLKYAEEQEILFGDGTGVHLHGIVPQASAFDPAFEVADQTGIDDLRLAMLQAQLARVPATGHVLHFIDWAKIELTKDTLGRYILANPLGLVGPTLWGLPVVATEIAAFQGKFLTGSFQYGAQIFDREDANVVISTENADDFEKNMISIRCEERLALAVKRPEAFIYGSFTAPAAGGSGT
;
A
#
# COMPACT_ATOMS: atom_id res chain seq x y z
N MET A 1 16.11 31.85 -41.57
CA MET A 1 15.05 32.80 -41.96
C MET A 1 13.88 32.03 -42.53
N THR A 2 12.96 31.56 -41.70
CA THR A 2 11.63 31.15 -42.17
C THR A 2 10.86 32.46 -42.37
N MET A 3 10.74 32.88 -43.63
CA MET A 3 10.07 34.13 -43.99
C MET A 3 8.61 34.08 -43.54
N SER A 4 8.16 35.08 -42.79
CA SER A 4 6.75 35.19 -42.40
C SER A 4 5.90 35.42 -43.66
N ALA A 5 4.64 34.98 -43.65
CA ALA A 5 3.73 35.17 -44.79
C ALA A 5 3.58 36.67 -45.18
N GLU A 6 3.71 37.57 -44.21
CA GLU A 6 3.73 39.03 -44.43
C GLU A 6 5.01 39.51 -45.12
N ASP A 7 6.17 38.94 -44.79
CA ASP A 7 7.44 39.26 -45.45
C ASP A 7 7.50 38.71 -46.89
N LEU A 8 6.91 37.54 -47.13
CA LEU A 8 6.73 37.00 -48.48
C LEU A 8 5.77 37.87 -49.30
N LEU A 9 4.66 38.34 -48.70
CA LEU A 9 3.73 39.27 -49.35
C LEU A 9 4.39 40.61 -49.68
N LYS A 10 5.20 41.17 -48.76
CA LYS A 10 5.96 42.41 -49.00
C LYS A 10 7.03 42.24 -50.08
N GLN A 11 7.73 41.11 -50.12
CA GLN A 11 8.70 40.85 -51.19
C GLN A 11 8.02 40.62 -52.55
N VAL A 12 6.87 39.94 -52.58
CA VAL A 12 6.12 39.71 -53.81
C VAL A 12 5.51 41.01 -54.33
N THR A 13 4.96 41.87 -53.46
CA THR A 13 4.49 43.21 -53.86
C THR A 13 5.62 44.10 -54.33
N ALA A 14 6.77 44.12 -53.63
CA ALA A 14 7.93 44.91 -54.07
C ALA A 14 8.50 44.43 -55.43
N LYS A 15 8.51 43.11 -55.69
CA LYS A 15 8.89 42.56 -57.00
C LYS A 15 7.88 42.89 -58.09
N LEU A 16 6.59 42.94 -57.74
CA LEU A 16 5.52 43.32 -58.67
C LEU A 16 5.59 44.81 -59.03
N ASP A 17 5.91 45.68 -58.06
CA ASP A 17 6.11 47.11 -58.30
C ASP A 17 7.36 47.38 -59.15
N GLN A 18 8.45 46.64 -58.92
CA GLN A 18 9.63 46.71 -59.79
C GLN A 18 9.32 46.25 -61.21
N ALA A 19 8.67 45.10 -61.37
CA ALA A 19 8.27 44.57 -62.69
C ALA A 19 7.27 45.50 -63.41
N SER A 20 6.37 46.15 -62.67
CA SER A 20 5.45 47.15 -63.22
C SER A 20 6.19 48.41 -63.66
N SER A 21 7.16 48.90 -62.88
CA SER A 21 7.97 50.06 -63.26
C SER A 21 8.85 49.79 -64.49
N ASP A 22 9.39 48.58 -64.61
CA ASP A 22 10.18 48.15 -65.77
C ASP A 22 9.31 47.94 -67.01
N PHE A 23 8.06 47.49 -66.82
CA PHE A 23 7.05 47.44 -67.87
C PHE A 23 6.66 48.84 -68.35
N SER A 24 6.41 49.80 -67.44
CA SER A 24 6.10 51.19 -67.81
C SER A 24 7.25 51.84 -68.58
N LYS A 25 8.50 51.64 -68.16
CA LYS A 25 9.68 52.17 -68.87
C LYS A 25 9.85 51.56 -70.26
N LYS A 26 9.74 50.23 -70.39
CA LYS A 26 9.85 49.56 -71.69
C LYS A 26 8.65 49.84 -72.61
N ALA A 27 7.46 50.05 -72.06
CA ALA A 27 6.28 50.47 -72.82
C ALA A 27 6.40 51.92 -73.31
N GLU A 28 6.98 52.83 -72.50
CA GLU A 28 7.28 54.19 -72.92
C GLU A 28 8.38 54.25 -74.00
N ASP A 29 9.42 53.41 -73.89
CA ASP A 29 10.46 53.31 -74.93
C ASP A 29 9.92 52.68 -76.22
N ALA A 30 9.06 51.67 -76.12
CA ALA A 30 8.37 51.09 -77.28
C ALA A 30 7.37 52.07 -77.92
N LEU A 31 6.69 52.92 -77.15
CA LEU A 31 5.83 53.99 -77.67
C LEU A 31 6.63 55.12 -78.32
N LYS A 32 7.84 55.43 -77.84
CA LYS A 32 8.77 56.37 -78.49
C LYS A 32 9.35 55.82 -79.78
N GLU A 33 9.69 54.53 -79.85
CA GLU A 33 10.12 53.87 -81.10
C GLU A 33 8.99 53.73 -82.11
N ALA A 34 7.77 53.36 -81.68
CA ALA A 34 6.61 53.25 -82.55
C ALA A 34 6.14 54.59 -83.14
N LYS A 35 6.44 55.72 -82.48
CA LYS A 35 6.19 57.06 -83.04
C LYS A 35 7.20 57.49 -84.09
N ASN A 36 8.42 56.98 -84.07
CA ASN A 36 9.51 57.42 -84.96
C ASN A 36 9.78 56.45 -86.13
N ALA A 37 9.38 55.18 -86.05
CA ALA A 37 9.47 54.23 -87.14
C ALA A 37 8.14 53.48 -87.23
N GLY A 38 7.35 53.73 -88.28
CA GLY A 38 5.96 53.27 -88.46
C GLY A 38 5.73 51.74 -88.59
N SER A 39 6.55 50.91 -87.96
CA SER A 39 6.33 49.47 -87.77
C SER A 39 7.20 48.95 -86.62
N LEU A 40 6.61 48.33 -85.60
CA LEU A 40 7.35 47.72 -84.47
C LEU A 40 8.33 46.64 -84.96
N SER A 41 9.57 46.68 -84.47
CA SER A 41 10.57 45.64 -84.74
C SER A 41 10.16 44.28 -84.12
N THR A 42 10.57 43.19 -84.76
CA THR A 42 10.22 41.82 -84.36
C THR A 42 10.82 41.41 -83.00
N GLU A 43 11.88 42.07 -82.55
CA GLU A 43 12.53 41.80 -81.26
C GLU A 43 11.75 42.39 -80.07
N THR A 44 11.14 43.57 -80.22
CA THR A 44 10.31 44.16 -79.16
C THR A 44 9.00 43.40 -78.97
N LYS A 45 8.43 42.83 -80.04
CA LYS A 45 7.25 41.97 -79.94
C LYS A 45 7.54 40.68 -79.15
N ALA A 46 8.67 40.04 -79.41
CA ALA A 46 9.10 38.84 -78.69
C ALA A 46 9.41 39.13 -77.20
N ALA A 47 9.98 40.30 -76.89
CA ALA A 47 10.20 40.73 -75.51
C ALA A 47 8.87 41.01 -74.77
N VAL A 48 7.92 41.67 -75.43
CA VAL A 48 6.58 41.95 -74.88
C VAL A 48 5.78 40.66 -74.69
N ASP A 49 5.86 39.70 -75.61
CA ASP A 49 5.17 38.40 -75.48
C ASP A 49 5.75 37.54 -74.34
N LYS A 50 7.08 37.56 -74.12
CA LYS A 50 7.72 36.93 -72.96
C LYS A 50 7.33 37.59 -71.65
N LEU A 51 7.28 38.92 -71.60
CA LEU A 51 6.86 39.67 -70.42
C LEU A 51 5.36 39.51 -70.13
N ALA A 52 4.51 39.42 -71.15
CA ALA A 52 3.08 39.16 -70.98
C ALA A 52 2.82 37.76 -70.43
N THR A 53 3.60 36.76 -70.84
CA THR A 53 3.52 35.41 -70.29
C THR A 53 4.01 35.35 -68.85
N GLU A 54 5.09 36.05 -68.49
CA GLU A 54 5.53 36.18 -67.09
C GLU A 54 4.50 36.90 -66.21
N PHE A 55 3.92 38.01 -66.69
CA PHE A 55 2.90 38.76 -65.95
C PHE A 55 1.62 37.93 -65.72
N ASN A 56 1.17 37.18 -66.72
CA ASN A 56 0.03 36.28 -66.57
C ASN A 56 0.33 35.13 -65.58
N SER A 57 1.56 34.60 -65.59
CA SER A 57 1.97 33.56 -64.63
C SER A 57 2.02 34.09 -63.18
N LEU A 58 2.44 35.34 -63.00
CA LEU A 58 2.47 36.02 -61.70
C LEU A 58 1.07 36.34 -61.17
N ASN A 59 0.13 36.75 -62.04
CA ASN A 59 -1.27 36.93 -61.65
C ASN A 59 -1.92 35.60 -61.25
N GLN A 60 -1.64 34.50 -61.98
CA GLN A 60 -2.12 33.18 -61.58
C GLN A 60 -1.53 32.72 -60.23
N ALA A 61 -0.27 33.09 -59.94
CA ALA A 61 0.33 32.81 -58.63
C ALA A 61 -0.34 33.63 -57.51
N LYS A 62 -0.70 34.88 -57.77
CA LYS A 62 -1.46 35.73 -56.84
C LYS A 62 -2.85 35.17 -56.55
N ASP A 63 -3.59 34.76 -57.58
CA ASP A 63 -4.93 34.18 -57.43
C ASP A 63 -4.89 32.87 -56.62
N LYS A 64 -3.88 32.02 -56.86
CA LYS A 64 -3.66 30.80 -56.07
C LYS A 64 -3.31 31.09 -54.61
N LEU A 65 -2.50 32.11 -54.35
CA LEU A 65 -2.14 32.53 -52.98
C LEU A 65 -3.33 33.14 -52.23
N GLN A 66 -4.17 33.92 -52.91
CA GLN A 66 -5.43 34.42 -52.33
C GLN A 66 -6.41 33.29 -52.03
N ALA A 67 -6.51 32.28 -52.91
CA ALA A 67 -7.32 31.10 -52.66
C ALA A 67 -6.83 30.30 -51.44
N GLN A 68 -5.51 30.10 -51.32
CA GLN A 68 -4.91 29.43 -50.18
C GLN A 68 -5.06 30.22 -48.87
N LEU A 69 -5.00 31.55 -48.90
CA LEU A 69 -5.31 32.37 -47.72
C LEU A 69 -6.79 32.27 -47.33
N GLY A 70 -7.72 32.28 -48.30
CA GLY A 70 -9.15 32.13 -48.04
C GLY A 70 -9.51 30.76 -47.44
N GLU A 71 -8.85 29.69 -47.89
CA GLU A 71 -8.99 28.35 -47.32
C GLU A 71 -8.41 28.26 -45.90
N VAL A 72 -7.30 28.94 -45.62
CA VAL A 72 -6.72 29.02 -44.27
C VAL A 72 -7.62 29.86 -43.34
N GLU A 73 -8.18 30.98 -43.80
CA GLU A 73 -9.15 31.78 -43.03
C GLU A 73 -10.45 31.01 -42.75
N GLN A 74 -10.97 30.26 -43.72
CA GLN A 74 -12.13 29.39 -43.51
C GLN A 74 -11.82 28.22 -42.57
N ALA A 75 -10.60 27.66 -42.62
CA ALA A 75 -10.16 26.64 -41.67
C ALA A 75 -10.01 27.20 -40.24
N PHE A 76 -9.60 28.46 -40.08
CA PHE A 76 -9.58 29.15 -38.78
C PHE A 76 -10.99 29.52 -38.28
N ALA A 77 -11.95 29.80 -39.17
CA ALA A 77 -13.34 30.08 -38.81
C ALA A 77 -14.18 28.83 -38.51
N ALA A 78 -13.77 27.65 -38.99
CA ALA A 78 -14.47 26.38 -38.79
C ALA A 78 -14.13 25.64 -37.48
N ILE A 79 -13.22 26.17 -36.65
CA ILE A 79 -12.95 25.63 -35.30
C ILE A 79 -14.05 26.13 -34.36
N PRO A 80 -14.89 25.25 -33.77
CA PRO A 80 -16.05 25.67 -33.00
C PRO A 80 -15.63 26.42 -31.73
N GLN A 81 -15.96 27.69 -31.72
CA GLN A 81 -15.77 28.64 -30.66
C GLN A 81 -16.68 28.29 -29.48
N ARG A 82 -16.15 27.58 -28.47
CA ARG A 82 -16.83 27.42 -27.17
C ARG A 82 -16.06 28.16 -26.08
N GLY A 83 -16.41 29.44 -25.95
CA GLY A 83 -16.28 30.27 -24.74
C GLY A 83 -14.92 30.89 -24.46
N ALA A 84 -14.84 32.22 -24.51
CA ALA A 84 -14.23 33.08 -23.47
C ALA A 84 -13.96 34.50 -24.00
N GLY A 85 -14.40 35.51 -23.25
CA GLY A 85 -13.66 36.75 -23.16
C GLY A 85 -12.40 36.51 -22.33
N ALA A 86 -11.24 36.85 -22.89
CA ALA A 86 -9.98 37.10 -22.19
C ALA A 86 -9.01 37.67 -23.24
N GLU A 87 -8.35 38.78 -22.94
CA GLU A 87 -7.16 39.20 -23.70
C GLU A 87 -6.23 38.00 -23.86
N ARG A 88 -5.80 37.75 -25.11
CA ARG A 88 -4.86 36.67 -25.41
C ARG A 88 -3.57 36.91 -24.62
N VAL A 89 -3.41 36.19 -23.52
CA VAL A 89 -2.11 36.07 -22.84
C VAL A 89 -1.20 35.33 -23.80
N LYS A 90 -0.15 36.03 -24.28
CA LYS A 90 0.85 35.49 -25.19
C LYS A 90 1.42 34.20 -24.60
N THR A 91 1.45 33.14 -25.40
CA THR A 91 2.00 31.87 -24.93
C THR A 91 3.52 32.00 -24.74
N ALA A 92 4.10 31.29 -23.76
CA ALA A 92 5.54 31.34 -23.51
C ALA A 92 6.38 31.01 -24.76
N GLY A 93 5.84 30.20 -25.69
CA GLY A 93 6.45 29.95 -27.00
C GLY A 93 6.46 31.18 -27.91
N GLU A 94 5.38 31.95 -27.96
CA GLU A 94 5.29 33.20 -28.73
C GLU A 94 6.15 34.31 -28.12
N GLU A 95 6.29 34.37 -26.79
CA GLU A 95 7.15 35.37 -26.13
C GLU A 95 8.64 35.06 -26.32
N VAL A 96 9.03 33.77 -26.37
CA VAL A 96 10.39 33.33 -26.72
C VAL A 96 10.73 33.65 -28.17
N VAL A 97 9.79 33.45 -29.10
CA VAL A 97 9.96 33.79 -30.52
C VAL A 97 9.99 35.31 -30.75
N ALA A 98 9.24 36.07 -29.95
CA ALA A 98 9.22 37.54 -30.00
C ALA A 98 10.42 38.21 -29.34
N SER A 99 11.19 37.50 -28.50
CA SER A 99 12.36 38.07 -27.81
C SER A 99 13.50 38.39 -28.79
N GLU A 100 14.05 39.60 -28.71
CA GLU A 100 15.19 40.05 -29.53
C GLU A 100 16.45 39.19 -29.32
N ALA A 101 16.54 38.48 -28.19
CA ALA A 101 17.62 37.56 -27.85
C ALA A 101 17.76 36.38 -28.85
N LEU A 102 16.68 35.95 -29.51
CA LEU A 102 16.75 34.88 -30.52
C LEU A 102 17.31 35.37 -31.87
N LYS A 103 17.14 36.66 -32.19
CA LYS A 103 17.68 37.27 -33.42
C LYS A 103 19.21 37.45 -33.33
N GLU A 104 19.74 37.82 -32.18
CA GLU A 104 21.20 37.86 -31.96
C GLU A 104 21.81 36.45 -31.94
N PHE A 105 21.12 35.46 -31.38
CA PHE A 105 21.59 34.08 -31.37
C PHE A 105 21.59 33.42 -32.77
N ALA A 106 20.61 33.77 -33.61
CA ALA A 106 20.58 33.32 -35.01
C ALA A 106 21.63 34.02 -35.90
N ALA A 107 22.09 35.22 -35.52
CA ALA A 107 23.14 35.95 -36.22
C ALA A 107 24.56 35.46 -35.88
N SER A 108 24.77 34.90 -34.69
CA SER A 108 26.05 34.31 -34.28
C SER A 108 25.95 32.78 -34.12
N VAL A 109 26.14 32.04 -35.21
CA VAL A 109 26.27 30.57 -35.16
C VAL A 109 27.64 30.22 -34.59
N GLN A 110 27.77 30.25 -33.26
CA GLN A 110 28.85 29.57 -32.54
C GLN A 110 28.22 28.61 -31.53
N GLY A 111 28.54 27.33 -31.68
CA GLY A 111 27.99 26.25 -30.88
C GLY A 111 28.35 26.36 -29.39
N ASN A 112 27.40 25.91 -28.56
CA ASN A 112 27.55 25.62 -27.12
C ASN A 112 27.39 26.79 -26.12
N ARG A 113 26.51 27.77 -26.39
CA ARG A 113 25.93 28.62 -25.34
C ARG A 113 24.48 28.23 -25.07
N ARG A 114 24.17 27.85 -23.82
CA ARG A 114 22.79 27.67 -23.34
C ARG A 114 22.24 29.06 -22.96
N LEU A 115 21.28 29.58 -23.71
CA LEU A 115 20.51 30.75 -23.29
C LEU A 115 19.55 30.33 -22.19
N SER A 116 19.75 30.87 -20.99
CA SER A 116 18.71 30.91 -19.96
C SER A 116 18.00 32.25 -20.11
N VAL A 117 16.83 32.25 -20.73
CA VAL A 117 15.93 33.41 -20.74
C VAL A 117 15.16 33.35 -19.41
N PRO A 118 15.34 34.32 -18.49
CA PRO A 118 14.56 34.38 -17.28
C PRO A 118 13.14 34.82 -17.63
N VAL A 119 12.25 33.84 -17.87
CA VAL A 119 10.82 34.11 -17.99
C VAL A 119 10.34 34.57 -16.59
N PRO A 120 9.79 35.79 -16.45
CA PRO A 120 9.31 36.25 -15.17
C PRO A 120 8.21 35.31 -14.66
N ARG A 121 8.41 34.78 -13.45
CA ARG A 121 7.53 33.80 -12.77
C ARG A 121 6.06 34.23 -12.67
N ALA A 122 5.74 35.50 -12.94
CA ALA A 122 4.40 36.05 -12.96
C ALA A 122 3.53 35.51 -14.11
N ALA A 123 4.10 35.06 -15.23
CA ALA A 123 3.33 34.49 -16.35
C ALA A 123 2.93 33.02 -16.16
N LEU A 124 3.49 32.31 -15.16
CA LEU A 124 3.24 30.89 -14.90
C LEU A 124 2.34 30.64 -13.68
N LEU A 125 2.02 31.68 -12.91
CA LEU A 125 1.19 31.57 -11.72
C LEU A 125 -0.15 32.26 -12.01
N SER A 126 -1.01 31.61 -12.80
CA SER A 126 -2.44 31.85 -12.69
C SER A 126 -2.85 31.43 -11.27
N SER A 127 -2.88 32.37 -10.33
CA SER A 127 -3.32 32.16 -8.95
C SER A 127 -4.84 31.98 -8.84
N GLY A 128 -5.45 31.30 -9.81
CA GLY A 128 -6.89 31.14 -9.99
C GLY A 128 -7.25 29.86 -10.72
N VAL A 129 -6.43 28.81 -10.56
CA VAL A 129 -6.82 27.45 -10.91
C VAL A 129 -7.89 27.03 -9.90
N ALA A 130 -9.16 27.00 -10.33
CA ALA A 130 -10.25 26.52 -9.49
C ALA A 130 -9.93 25.10 -8.98
N GLU A 131 -10.30 24.77 -7.74
CA GLU A 131 -10.20 23.40 -7.22
C GLU A 131 -10.77 22.43 -8.26
N GLY A 132 -9.92 21.53 -8.78
CA GLY A 132 -10.30 20.54 -9.80
C GLY A 132 -9.72 20.74 -11.21
N VAL A 133 -9.03 21.85 -11.51
CA VAL A 133 -8.36 22.03 -12.83
C VAL A 133 -7.02 21.26 -12.90
N VAL A 134 -6.37 21.02 -11.77
CA VAL A 134 -5.33 20.00 -11.64
C VAL A 134 -5.99 18.78 -11.03
N GLU A 135 -5.97 17.64 -11.75
CA GLU A 135 -6.47 16.38 -11.19
C GLU A 135 -5.73 16.11 -9.87
N PRO A 136 -6.45 16.00 -8.73
CA PRO A 136 -5.83 15.57 -7.50
C PRO A 136 -5.20 14.21 -7.74
N GLN A 137 -3.88 14.10 -7.56
CA GLN A 137 -3.22 12.81 -7.63
C GLN A 137 -3.77 11.94 -6.50
N ARG A 138 -4.69 11.03 -6.82
CA ARG A 138 -5.13 10.00 -5.88
C ARG A 138 -3.94 9.10 -5.61
N LEU A 139 -3.47 9.08 -4.36
CA LEU A 139 -2.45 8.11 -3.95
C LEU A 139 -2.98 6.70 -4.25
N PRO A 140 -2.25 5.88 -5.03
CA PRO A 140 -2.64 4.50 -5.26
C PRO A 140 -2.42 3.72 -3.95
N GLY A 141 -3.51 3.29 -3.32
CA GLY A 141 -3.46 2.73 -1.96
C GLY A 141 -4.77 2.95 -1.21
N ILE A 142 -5.13 1.99 -0.38
CA ILE A 142 -5.98 2.25 0.78
C ILE A 142 -5.02 2.27 1.97
N ASP A 143 -5.08 3.31 2.81
CA ASP A 143 -4.32 3.34 4.05
C ASP A 143 -4.91 2.30 5.00
N SER A 144 -4.25 1.14 5.11
CA SER A 144 -4.64 0.07 6.01
C SER A 144 -4.02 0.31 7.37
N ALA A 145 -4.81 0.21 8.45
CA ALA A 145 -4.27 0.25 9.80
C ALA A 145 -3.16 -0.80 9.96
N PRO A 146 -2.05 -0.48 10.66
CA PRO A 146 -0.95 -1.42 10.85
C PRO A 146 -1.44 -2.67 11.57
N LYS A 147 -1.23 -3.84 10.95
CA LYS A 147 -1.61 -5.13 11.49
C LYS A 147 -0.49 -5.73 12.31
N GLN A 148 -0.81 -6.24 13.49
CA GLN A 148 0.12 -7.03 14.26
C GLN A 148 0.33 -8.40 13.59
N ARG A 149 1.53 -8.97 13.73
CA ARG A 149 1.69 -10.40 13.51
C ARG A 149 1.03 -11.16 14.65
N LEU A 150 0.13 -12.07 14.31
CA LEU A 150 -0.50 -13.02 15.22
C LEU A 150 0.49 -14.18 15.40
N PHE A 151 0.70 -14.66 16.62
CA PHE A 151 1.84 -15.51 16.94
C PHE A 151 1.46 -16.80 17.67
N ILE A 152 0.29 -16.87 18.31
CA ILE A 152 -0.03 -18.01 19.19
C ILE A 152 -0.30 -19.28 18.39
N ARG A 153 -0.93 -19.15 17.21
CA ARG A 153 -1.15 -20.30 16.32
C ARG A 153 0.17 -20.94 15.88
N ASP A 154 1.20 -20.14 15.61
CA ASP A 154 2.52 -20.62 15.20
C ASP A 154 3.28 -21.35 16.34
N LEU A 155 2.89 -21.12 17.60
CA LEU A 155 3.46 -21.82 18.76
C LEU A 155 2.85 -23.21 18.99
N ILE A 156 1.66 -23.47 18.47
CA ILE A 156 0.90 -24.69 18.74
C ILE A 156 1.15 -25.72 17.63
N ALA A 157 1.12 -27.01 17.97
CA ALA A 157 1.29 -28.05 16.97
C ALA A 157 0.11 -28.08 15.97
N PRO A 158 0.35 -28.07 14.65
CA PRO A 158 -0.71 -28.16 13.66
C PRO A 158 -1.23 -29.60 13.50
N GLY A 159 -2.44 -29.72 12.98
CA GLY A 159 -3.13 -30.98 12.72
C GLY A 159 -4.32 -30.76 11.79
N ARG A 160 -4.78 -31.80 11.10
CA ARG A 160 -5.99 -31.73 10.25
C ARG A 160 -6.99 -32.79 10.68
N THR A 161 -8.29 -32.50 10.56
CA THR A 161 -9.35 -33.45 10.88
C THR A 161 -10.48 -33.41 9.85
N THR A 162 -11.03 -34.58 9.52
CA THR A 162 -12.24 -34.69 8.69
C THR A 162 -13.50 -34.97 9.52
N SER A 163 -13.37 -35.11 10.85
CA SER A 163 -14.46 -35.41 11.76
C SER A 163 -15.03 -34.13 12.40
N PRO A 164 -16.36 -34.07 12.69
CA PRO A 164 -16.96 -32.95 13.42
C PRO A 164 -16.55 -32.86 14.89
N ALA A 165 -15.95 -33.91 15.46
CA ALA A 165 -15.37 -33.90 16.80
C ALA A 165 -14.16 -34.83 16.87
N ILE A 166 -13.22 -34.53 17.75
CA ILE A 166 -12.01 -35.33 17.99
C ILE A 166 -12.17 -36.03 19.33
N PHE A 167 -12.15 -37.36 19.27
CA PHE A 167 -12.07 -38.22 20.44
C PHE A 167 -10.61 -38.51 20.72
N TRP A 168 -10.16 -38.15 21.91
CA TRP A 168 -8.78 -38.41 22.32
C TRP A 168 -8.73 -38.84 23.78
N VAL A 169 -7.69 -39.58 24.11
CA VAL A 169 -7.48 -40.11 25.46
C VAL A 169 -6.39 -39.29 26.13
N GLN A 170 -6.73 -38.69 27.25
CA GLN A 170 -5.80 -38.01 28.13
C GLN A 170 -5.32 -38.98 29.19
N MET A 171 -4.02 -39.09 29.40
CA MET A 171 -3.48 -39.76 30.58
C MET A 171 -3.59 -38.79 31.76
N THR A 172 -4.46 -39.08 32.72
CA THR A 172 -4.80 -38.19 33.84
C THR A 172 -3.91 -38.42 35.06
N GLY A 173 -3.31 -39.60 35.20
CA GLY A 173 -2.47 -39.91 36.36
C GLY A 173 -1.46 -41.02 36.07
N PHE A 174 -0.25 -40.84 36.62
CA PHE A 174 0.80 -41.86 36.64
C PHE A 174 1.35 -42.02 38.06
N THR A 175 0.94 -43.07 38.75
CA THR A 175 1.52 -43.41 40.05
C THR A 175 2.66 -44.38 39.84
N ASN A 176 3.89 -43.86 39.73
CA ASN A 176 5.08 -44.69 39.64
C ASN A 176 5.52 -45.14 41.04
N ALA A 177 5.23 -46.39 41.39
CA ALA A 177 5.65 -46.98 42.66
C ALA A 177 6.93 -47.81 42.53
N ALA A 178 7.68 -47.70 41.42
CA ALA A 178 8.91 -48.45 41.20
C ALA A 178 9.95 -48.18 42.29
N LYS A 179 10.39 -49.25 42.96
CA LYS A 179 11.45 -49.24 43.98
C LYS A 179 12.34 -50.46 43.78
N VAL A 180 13.56 -50.40 44.30
CA VAL A 180 14.43 -51.59 44.41
C VAL A 180 13.84 -52.49 45.49
N VAL A 181 13.47 -53.72 45.13
CA VAL A 181 12.77 -54.66 46.00
C VAL A 181 13.66 -55.88 46.22
N ALA A 182 13.91 -56.22 47.49
CA ALA A 182 14.68 -57.41 47.87
C ALA A 182 13.89 -58.69 47.57
N GLU A 183 14.61 -59.78 47.29
CA GLU A 183 14.00 -61.09 47.02
C GLU A 183 13.10 -61.55 48.19
N GLY A 184 11.89 -62.00 47.87
CA GLY A 184 10.90 -62.47 48.85
C GLY A 184 9.91 -61.42 49.35
N THR A 185 9.97 -60.16 48.90
CA THR A 185 9.00 -59.11 49.27
C THR A 185 8.04 -58.75 48.14
N THR A 186 6.81 -58.32 48.49
CA THR A 186 5.78 -57.94 47.52
C THR A 186 6.22 -56.72 46.71
N LYS A 187 6.22 -56.87 45.38
CA LYS A 187 6.57 -55.78 44.47
C LYS A 187 5.46 -54.73 44.44
N PRO A 188 5.78 -53.43 44.45
CA PRO A 188 4.78 -52.37 44.38
C PRO A 188 4.15 -52.31 42.98
N TYR A 189 2.83 -52.12 42.92
CA TYR A 189 2.09 -51.91 41.68
C TYR A 189 2.12 -50.43 41.29
N SER A 190 2.37 -50.15 40.01
CA SER A 190 2.20 -48.82 39.42
C SER A 190 0.85 -48.75 38.72
N ASP A 191 0.20 -47.60 38.75
CA ASP A 191 -1.12 -47.37 38.14
C ASP A 191 -1.07 -46.25 37.09
N ILE A 192 -1.83 -46.43 36.00
CA ILE A 192 -1.96 -45.47 34.91
C ILE A 192 -3.45 -45.23 34.65
N GLN A 193 -3.89 -43.99 34.76
CA GLN A 193 -5.27 -43.59 34.55
C GLN A 193 -5.44 -42.87 33.21
N PHE A 194 -6.49 -43.23 32.49
CA PHE A 194 -6.87 -42.65 31.22
C PHE A 194 -8.28 -42.06 31.30
N GLY A 195 -8.44 -40.81 30.87
CA GLY A 195 -9.72 -40.14 30.69
C GLY A 195 -9.99 -39.91 29.21
N THR A 196 -11.20 -40.23 28.75
CA THR A 196 -11.64 -39.88 27.39
C THR A 196 -12.11 -38.42 27.37
N LYS A 197 -11.64 -37.65 26.39
CA LYS A 197 -12.11 -36.29 26.12
C LYS A 197 -12.62 -36.19 24.69
N ILE A 198 -13.67 -35.38 24.54
CA ILE A 198 -14.30 -35.08 23.25
C ILE A 198 -14.14 -33.58 23.03
N THR A 199 -13.46 -33.21 21.96
CA THR A 199 -13.33 -31.81 21.55
C THR A 199 -14.16 -31.59 20.28
N PRO A 200 -15.26 -30.83 20.34
CA PRO A 200 -16.04 -30.49 19.14
C PRO A 200 -15.26 -29.53 18.23
N VAL A 201 -15.55 -29.58 16.93
CA VAL A 201 -15.07 -28.58 15.97
C VAL A 201 -16.00 -27.37 16.01
N SER A 202 -15.44 -26.20 16.27
CA SER A 202 -16.15 -24.92 16.29
C SER A 202 -15.97 -24.19 14.96
N THR A 203 -16.95 -23.37 14.58
CA THR A 203 -16.88 -22.51 13.38
C THR A 203 -16.68 -21.07 13.82
N ILE A 204 -15.63 -20.43 13.34
CA ILE A 204 -15.38 -19.00 13.52
C ILE A 204 -15.68 -18.34 12.18
N ALA A 205 -16.60 -17.38 12.17
CA ALA A 205 -17.00 -16.71 10.94
C ALA A 205 -17.33 -15.25 11.19
N HIS A 206 -17.09 -14.44 10.17
CA HIS A 206 -17.64 -13.09 10.08
C HIS A 206 -18.18 -12.81 8.68
N MET A 207 -19.01 -11.78 8.58
CA MET A 207 -19.61 -11.35 7.33
C MET A 207 -19.42 -9.85 7.15
N PHE A 208 -19.13 -9.46 5.91
CA PHE A 208 -19.05 -8.07 5.50
C PHE A 208 -20.00 -7.83 4.34
N LYS A 209 -20.68 -6.68 4.33
CA LYS A 209 -21.52 -6.26 3.20
C LYS A 209 -20.88 -5.09 2.50
N ALA A 210 -20.75 -5.18 1.18
CA ALA A 210 -20.22 -4.13 0.32
C ALA A 210 -21.21 -3.83 -0.82
N SER A 211 -21.22 -2.60 -1.33
CA SER A 211 -21.98 -2.29 -2.55
C SER A 211 -21.30 -2.91 -3.77
N LYS A 212 -22.08 -3.49 -4.68
CA LYS A 212 -21.57 -4.06 -5.93
C LYS A 212 -20.81 -3.04 -6.77
N GLN A 213 -21.33 -1.82 -6.88
CA GLN A 213 -20.73 -0.75 -7.67
C GLN A 213 -19.34 -0.36 -7.15
N ILE A 214 -19.19 -0.26 -5.82
CA ILE A 214 -17.90 0.08 -5.19
C ILE A 214 -16.86 -1.03 -5.43
N LEU A 215 -17.27 -2.30 -5.44
CA LEU A 215 -16.37 -3.42 -5.71
C LEU A 215 -15.95 -3.51 -7.19
N ASP A 216 -16.81 -3.11 -8.12
CA ASP A 216 -16.53 -3.06 -9.56
C ASP A 216 -15.60 -1.89 -9.90
N ASP A 217 -15.80 -0.73 -9.26
CA ASP A 217 -15.02 0.49 -9.53
C ASP A 217 -13.64 0.50 -8.84
N PHE A 218 -13.45 -0.29 -7.78
CA PHE A 218 -12.21 -0.35 -7.00
C PHE A 218 -11.65 -1.76 -6.85
N ALA A 219 -10.91 -2.23 -7.87
CA ALA A 219 -10.19 -3.51 -7.82
C ALA A 219 -9.24 -3.65 -6.61
N GLN A 220 -8.68 -2.55 -6.10
CA GLN A 220 -7.82 -2.56 -4.92
C GLN A 220 -8.57 -2.81 -3.60
N LEU A 221 -9.88 -2.50 -3.55
CA LEU A 221 -10.71 -2.75 -2.38
C LEU A 221 -10.88 -4.25 -2.13
N GLN A 222 -10.96 -5.05 -3.20
CA GLN A 222 -11.04 -6.51 -3.09
C GLN A 222 -9.83 -7.11 -2.37
N SER A 223 -8.61 -6.73 -2.76
CA SER A 223 -7.38 -7.23 -2.12
C SER A 223 -7.24 -6.72 -0.67
N THR A 224 -7.64 -5.48 -0.41
CA THR A 224 -7.60 -4.92 0.94
C THR A 224 -8.60 -5.64 1.85
N LEU A 225 -9.81 -5.87 1.34
CA LEU A 225 -10.85 -6.58 2.07
C LEU A 225 -10.46 -8.02 2.35
N ASP A 226 -9.90 -8.76 1.39
CA ASP A 226 -9.40 -10.12 1.65
C ASP A 226 -8.35 -10.14 2.76
N THR A 227 -7.44 -9.16 2.76
CA THR A 227 -6.40 -9.04 3.79
C THR A 227 -6.98 -8.65 5.16
N GLU A 228 -8.01 -7.79 5.21
CA GLU A 228 -8.69 -7.41 6.46
C GLU A 228 -9.56 -8.55 7.01
N LEU A 229 -10.33 -9.22 6.17
CA LEU A 229 -11.19 -10.33 6.58
C LEU A 229 -10.33 -11.49 7.12
N ARG A 230 -9.26 -11.87 6.43
CA ARG A 230 -8.35 -12.91 6.96
C ARG A 230 -7.69 -12.50 8.27
N PHE A 231 -7.32 -11.24 8.43
CA PHE A 231 -6.72 -10.77 9.68
C PHE A 231 -7.73 -10.77 10.82
N GLY A 232 -8.94 -10.23 10.61
CA GLY A 232 -9.99 -10.19 11.63
C GLY A 232 -10.45 -11.58 12.06
N LEU A 233 -10.48 -12.55 11.14
CA LEU A 233 -10.79 -13.93 11.45
C LEU A 233 -9.68 -14.55 12.33
N LYS A 234 -8.41 -14.42 11.94
CA LYS A 234 -7.29 -14.92 12.75
C LYS A 234 -7.15 -14.23 14.12
N TYR A 235 -7.57 -12.97 14.23
CA TYR A 235 -7.59 -12.26 15.51
C TYR A 235 -8.65 -12.83 16.45
N ALA A 236 -9.87 -13.11 15.93
CA ALA A 236 -10.91 -13.79 16.69
C ALA A 236 -10.51 -15.24 17.05
N GLU A 237 -9.84 -15.94 16.13
CA GLU A 237 -9.24 -17.25 16.37
C GLU A 237 -8.29 -17.24 17.57
N GLU A 238 -7.35 -16.29 17.61
CA GLU A 238 -6.36 -16.19 18.70
C GLU A 238 -7.03 -15.94 20.05
N GLN A 239 -8.10 -15.14 20.08
CA GLN A 239 -8.90 -14.92 21.30
C GLN A 239 -9.58 -16.20 21.79
N GLU A 240 -10.19 -16.98 20.89
CA GLU A 240 -10.84 -18.24 21.23
C GLU A 240 -9.82 -19.31 21.66
N ILE A 241 -8.67 -19.41 20.99
CA ILE A 241 -7.58 -20.34 21.36
C ILE A 241 -7.07 -20.05 22.77
N LEU A 242 -6.97 -18.78 23.15
CA LEU A 242 -6.49 -18.40 24.47
C LEU A 242 -7.55 -18.47 25.56
N PHE A 243 -8.70 -17.82 25.34
CA PHE A 243 -9.68 -17.51 26.38
C PHE A 243 -11.02 -18.21 26.20
N GLY A 244 -11.21 -18.99 25.14
CA GLY A 244 -12.46 -19.69 24.89
C GLY A 244 -12.91 -20.50 26.11
N ASP A 245 -14.17 -20.33 26.51
CA ASP A 245 -14.70 -20.91 27.75
C ASP A 245 -15.07 -22.39 27.62
N GLY A 246 -15.07 -22.94 26.39
CA GLY A 246 -15.47 -24.30 26.08
C GLY A 246 -16.96 -24.58 26.24
N THR A 247 -17.80 -23.54 26.34
CA THR A 247 -19.25 -23.68 26.48
C THR A 247 -19.97 -23.38 25.17
N GLY A 248 -20.98 -24.20 24.86
CA GLY A 248 -21.76 -24.05 23.64
C GLY A 248 -20.91 -24.21 22.37
N VAL A 249 -20.63 -23.10 21.70
CA VAL A 249 -19.91 -23.04 20.41
C VAL A 249 -18.46 -22.59 20.59
N HIS A 250 -18.11 -22.01 21.74
CA HIS A 250 -16.76 -21.51 22.01
C HIS A 250 -15.76 -22.66 22.14
N LEU A 251 -14.53 -22.40 21.71
CA LEU A 251 -13.42 -23.35 21.89
C LEU A 251 -13.06 -23.45 23.36
N HIS A 252 -12.51 -24.59 23.78
CA HIS A 252 -11.96 -24.67 25.13
C HIS A 252 -10.50 -24.21 25.10
N GLY A 253 -10.30 -22.92 25.40
CA GLY A 253 -9.02 -22.24 25.29
C GLY A 253 -7.95 -22.72 26.29
N ILE A 254 -6.72 -22.23 26.11
CA ILE A 254 -5.57 -22.61 26.92
C ILE A 254 -5.67 -22.04 28.34
N VAL A 255 -6.07 -20.77 28.50
CA VAL A 255 -6.06 -20.07 29.80
C VAL A 255 -7.02 -20.69 30.81
N PRO A 256 -8.28 -21.04 30.47
CA PRO A 256 -9.19 -21.68 31.43
C PRO A 256 -8.74 -23.08 31.90
N GLN A 257 -7.89 -23.74 31.11
CA GLN A 257 -7.34 -25.06 31.45
C GLN A 257 -5.96 -24.96 32.11
N ALA A 258 -5.27 -23.83 32.00
CA ALA A 258 -3.93 -23.67 32.52
C ALA A 258 -3.89 -23.83 34.04
N SER A 259 -2.78 -24.39 34.53
CA SER A 259 -2.49 -24.39 35.96
C SER A 259 -2.24 -22.95 36.44
N ALA A 260 -2.80 -22.62 37.61
CA ALA A 260 -2.53 -21.33 38.24
C ALA A 260 -1.05 -21.25 38.63
N PHE A 261 -0.46 -20.07 38.47
CA PHE A 261 0.88 -19.79 38.98
C PHE A 261 0.92 -19.94 40.50
N ASP A 262 1.77 -20.85 40.96
CA ASP A 262 2.00 -21.11 42.39
C ASP A 262 3.52 -21.19 42.62
N PRO A 263 4.16 -20.11 43.13
CA PRO A 263 5.60 -20.09 43.30
C PRO A 263 6.04 -21.08 44.40
N ALA A 264 6.95 -21.98 44.05
CA ALA A 264 7.46 -22.99 45.00
C ALA A 264 8.22 -22.37 46.21
N PHE A 265 8.71 -21.15 46.06
CA PHE A 265 9.34 -20.36 47.12
C PHE A 265 9.25 -18.87 46.77
N GLU A 266 9.25 -18.02 47.78
CA GLU A 266 9.30 -16.56 47.62
C GLU A 266 10.75 -16.09 47.46
N VAL A 267 10.96 -15.13 46.56
CA VAL A 267 12.27 -14.50 46.31
C VAL A 267 12.27 -13.11 46.94
N ALA A 268 13.35 -12.73 47.62
CA ALA A 268 13.52 -11.35 48.09
C ALA A 268 13.63 -10.40 46.88
N ASP A 269 12.91 -9.26 46.92
CA ASP A 269 12.84 -8.28 45.83
C ASP A 269 12.35 -8.86 44.48
N GLN A 270 11.31 -9.68 44.52
CA GLN A 270 10.74 -10.36 43.36
C GLN A 270 10.38 -9.39 42.22
N THR A 271 10.96 -9.64 41.05
CA THR A 271 10.68 -8.91 39.81
C THR A 271 9.86 -9.78 38.85
N GLY A 272 9.24 -9.16 37.84
CA GLY A 272 8.52 -9.91 36.80
C GLY A 272 9.40 -10.90 36.01
N ILE A 273 10.73 -10.77 36.06
CA ILE A 273 11.69 -11.73 35.50
C ILE A 273 11.73 -13.02 36.33
N ASP A 274 11.65 -12.87 37.65
CA ASP A 274 11.68 -13.98 38.61
C ASP A 274 10.37 -14.77 38.54
N ASP A 275 9.23 -14.09 38.41
CA ASP A 275 7.92 -14.74 38.20
C ASP A 275 7.94 -15.70 37.01
N LEU A 276 8.49 -15.26 35.87
CA LEU A 276 8.61 -16.09 34.67
C LEU A 276 9.56 -17.27 34.90
N ARG A 277 10.65 -17.06 35.65
CA ARG A 277 11.59 -18.13 36.00
C ARG A 277 10.98 -19.17 36.94
N LEU A 278 10.14 -18.73 37.88
CA LEU A 278 9.39 -19.59 38.80
C LEU A 278 8.31 -20.36 38.05
N ALA A 279 7.63 -19.74 37.09
CA ALA A 279 6.71 -20.45 36.20
C ALA A 279 7.43 -21.53 35.38
N MET A 280 8.62 -21.25 34.83
CA MET A 280 9.43 -22.29 34.19
C MET A 280 9.79 -23.44 35.15
N LEU A 281 10.06 -23.14 36.42
CA LEU A 281 10.36 -24.15 37.44
C LEU A 281 9.13 -25.02 37.74
N GLN A 282 7.95 -24.42 37.88
CA GLN A 282 6.70 -25.14 38.08
C GLN A 282 6.41 -26.08 36.88
N ALA A 283 6.66 -25.63 35.65
CA ALA A 283 6.51 -26.48 34.46
C ALA A 283 7.51 -27.67 34.47
N GLN A 284 8.75 -27.40 34.87
CA GLN A 284 9.79 -28.42 35.00
C GLN A 284 9.45 -29.46 36.09
N LEU A 285 8.85 -29.04 37.21
CA LEU A 285 8.38 -29.94 38.27
C LEU A 285 7.24 -30.84 37.77
N ALA A 286 6.38 -30.33 36.88
CA ALA A 286 5.39 -31.12 36.15
C ALA A 286 5.99 -32.00 35.04
N ARG A 287 7.32 -32.04 34.89
CA ARG A 287 8.09 -32.80 33.89
C ARG A 287 7.80 -32.39 32.44
N VAL A 288 7.31 -31.17 32.22
CA VAL A 288 7.08 -30.61 30.89
C VAL A 288 7.83 -29.27 30.79
N PRO A 289 9.07 -29.24 30.25
CA PRO A 289 9.81 -27.99 30.14
C PRO A 289 9.06 -26.99 29.25
N ALA A 290 8.94 -25.75 29.69
CA ALA A 290 8.31 -24.69 28.91
C ALA A 290 9.12 -24.38 27.63
N THR A 291 8.42 -24.02 26.55
CA THR A 291 9.03 -23.73 25.24
C THR A 291 8.94 -22.25 24.86
N GLY A 292 8.10 -21.47 25.55
CA GLY A 292 7.92 -20.06 25.27
C GLY A 292 7.07 -19.34 26.32
N HIS A 293 7.10 -18.02 26.26
CA HIS A 293 6.30 -17.12 27.09
C HIS A 293 5.36 -16.30 26.22
N VAL A 294 4.13 -16.08 26.67
CA VAL A 294 3.16 -15.17 26.05
C VAL A 294 2.80 -14.10 27.07
N LEU A 295 2.93 -12.83 26.67
CA LEU A 295 2.72 -11.67 27.55
C LEU A 295 2.31 -10.44 26.73
N HIS A 296 1.81 -9.42 27.41
CA HIS A 296 1.39 -8.19 26.75
C HIS A 296 2.59 -7.27 26.40
N PHE A 297 2.53 -6.51 25.30
CA PHE A 297 3.62 -5.59 24.90
C PHE A 297 4.04 -4.60 25.99
N ILE A 298 3.07 -4.05 26.73
CA ILE A 298 3.34 -3.13 27.84
C ILE A 298 4.16 -3.80 28.93
N ASP A 299 3.84 -5.05 29.26
CA ASP A 299 4.54 -5.76 30.33
C ASP A 299 5.90 -6.27 29.85
N TRP A 300 6.04 -6.60 28.56
CA TRP A 300 7.34 -6.85 27.96
C TRP A 300 8.27 -5.64 28.11
N ALA A 301 7.78 -4.45 27.74
CA ALA A 301 8.56 -3.22 27.85
C ALA A 301 8.91 -2.91 29.31
N LYS A 302 8.02 -3.17 30.28
CA LYS A 302 8.34 -3.03 31.71
C LYS A 302 9.47 -3.97 32.14
N ILE A 303 9.47 -5.21 31.66
CA ILE A 303 10.51 -6.20 31.94
C ILE A 303 11.84 -5.77 31.32
N GLU A 304 11.85 -5.30 30.07
CA GLU A 304 13.05 -4.80 29.40
C GLU A 304 13.65 -3.58 30.10
N LEU A 305 12.80 -2.70 30.64
CA LEU A 305 13.21 -1.48 31.35
C LEU A 305 13.59 -1.71 32.82
N THR A 306 13.64 -2.96 33.30
CA THR A 306 14.12 -3.28 34.65
C THR A 306 15.59 -2.90 34.82
N LYS A 307 15.88 -2.22 35.94
CA LYS A 307 17.21 -1.72 36.28
C LYS A 307 17.68 -2.26 37.62
N ASP A 308 18.98 -2.41 37.75
CA ASP A 308 19.62 -2.65 39.05
C ASP A 308 19.67 -1.36 39.89
N THR A 309 20.10 -1.47 41.14
CA THR A 309 20.27 -0.33 42.06
C THR A 309 21.31 0.69 41.61
N LEU A 310 22.12 0.35 40.59
CA LEU A 310 23.14 1.20 39.96
C LEU A 310 22.63 1.84 38.65
N GLY A 311 21.37 1.63 38.29
CA GLY A 311 20.72 2.21 37.11
C GLY A 311 21.05 1.52 35.79
N ARG A 312 21.71 0.36 35.81
CA ARG A 312 22.03 -0.45 34.63
C ARG A 312 20.84 -1.32 34.27
N TYR A 313 20.57 -1.48 32.97
CA TYR A 313 19.55 -2.41 32.50
C TYR A 313 19.98 -3.86 32.72
N ILE A 314 19.06 -4.68 33.24
CA ILE A 314 19.34 -6.09 33.54
C ILE A 314 19.27 -6.95 32.27
N LEU A 315 18.24 -6.72 31.44
CA LEU A 315 17.98 -7.50 30.23
C LEU A 315 18.24 -6.71 28.95
N ALA A 316 17.83 -5.44 28.91
CA ALA A 316 17.95 -4.64 27.70
C ALA A 316 19.37 -4.11 27.54
N ASN A 317 20.01 -4.42 26.41
CA ASN A 317 21.11 -3.61 25.90
C ASN A 317 20.58 -2.74 24.77
N PRO A 318 20.43 -1.42 24.96
CA PRO A 318 19.94 -0.52 23.90
C PRO A 318 20.78 -0.54 22.62
N LEU A 319 22.02 -1.06 22.69
CA LEU A 319 22.95 -1.18 21.56
C LEU A 319 22.92 -2.57 20.90
N GLY A 320 22.31 -3.57 21.53
CA GLY A 320 22.28 -4.96 21.06
C GLY A 320 20.88 -5.38 20.65
N LEU A 321 20.67 -5.64 19.36
CA LEU A 321 19.41 -6.18 18.83
C LEU A 321 19.32 -7.69 19.10
N VAL A 322 19.18 -8.10 20.37
CA VAL A 322 18.81 -9.48 20.70
C VAL A 322 17.30 -9.57 20.61
N GLY A 323 16.78 -10.48 19.78
CA GLY A 323 15.34 -10.71 19.66
C GLY A 323 14.67 -11.05 21.01
N PRO A 324 13.34 -10.93 21.13
CA PRO A 324 12.62 -11.07 22.39
C PRO A 324 12.75 -12.49 22.93
N THR A 325 13.75 -12.70 23.78
CA THR A 325 14.08 -13.97 24.41
C THR A 325 14.36 -13.71 25.87
N LEU A 326 13.84 -14.58 26.73
CA LEU A 326 14.02 -14.51 28.17
C LEU A 326 14.33 -15.90 28.69
N TRP A 327 15.39 -16.03 29.51
CA TRP A 327 15.85 -17.31 30.05
C TRP A 327 16.08 -18.40 28.97
N GLY A 328 16.47 -17.98 27.76
CA GLY A 328 16.69 -18.88 26.62
C GLY A 328 15.41 -19.36 25.93
N LEU A 329 14.24 -18.87 26.34
CA LEU A 329 12.96 -19.13 25.67
C LEU A 329 12.48 -17.91 24.88
N PRO A 330 11.85 -18.11 23.70
CA PRO A 330 11.23 -17.03 22.95
C PRO A 330 10.06 -16.41 23.73
N VAL A 331 9.94 -15.09 23.63
CA VAL A 331 8.83 -14.31 24.17
C VAL A 331 7.96 -13.83 23.03
N VAL A 332 6.69 -14.22 23.08
CA VAL A 332 5.66 -13.78 22.15
C VAL A 332 4.85 -12.69 22.83
N ALA A 333 5.00 -11.47 22.33
CA ALA A 333 4.26 -10.33 22.83
C ALA A 333 2.95 -10.13 22.04
N THR A 334 1.85 -9.91 22.76
CA THR A 334 0.51 -9.70 22.19
C THR A 334 -0.09 -8.37 22.67
N GLU A 335 -1.05 -7.81 21.92
CA GLU A 335 -1.80 -6.60 22.33
C GLU A 335 -3.11 -6.92 23.08
N ILE A 336 -3.40 -8.20 23.31
CA ILE A 336 -4.67 -8.62 23.87
C ILE A 336 -4.78 -8.08 25.30
N ALA A 337 -5.75 -7.19 25.53
CA ALA A 337 -5.91 -6.49 26.81
C ALA A 337 -6.07 -7.42 28.01
N ALA A 338 -6.61 -8.63 27.82
CA ALA A 338 -6.77 -9.63 28.88
C ALA A 338 -5.43 -10.16 29.44
N PHE A 339 -4.32 -9.99 28.70
CA PHE A 339 -2.97 -10.32 29.15
C PHE A 339 -2.27 -9.18 29.90
N GLN A 340 -2.87 -8.00 30.04
CA GLN A 340 -2.25 -6.91 30.80
C GLN A 340 -2.06 -7.31 32.27
N GLY A 341 -0.82 -7.21 32.74
CA GLY A 341 -0.41 -7.62 34.08
C GLY A 341 -0.38 -9.13 34.30
N LYS A 342 -0.51 -9.94 33.23
CA LYS A 342 -0.55 -11.39 33.29
C LYS A 342 0.40 -12.03 32.28
N PHE A 343 0.75 -13.28 32.54
CA PHE A 343 1.61 -14.05 31.67
C PHE A 343 1.08 -15.47 31.50
N LEU A 344 1.44 -16.07 30.38
CA LEU A 344 1.24 -17.48 30.10
C LEU A 344 2.59 -18.10 29.72
N THR A 345 3.08 -19.02 30.53
CA THR A 345 4.33 -19.75 30.28
C THR A 345 3.98 -21.20 30.06
N GLY A 346 4.50 -21.80 28.99
CA GLY A 346 4.20 -23.20 28.77
C GLY A 346 4.87 -23.83 27.59
N SER A 347 4.59 -25.12 27.44
CA SER A 347 5.03 -25.91 26.29
C SER A 347 3.91 -25.99 25.26
N PHE A 348 3.79 -24.99 24.40
CA PHE A 348 2.71 -24.88 23.41
C PHE A 348 2.69 -26.04 22.40
N GLN A 349 3.86 -26.48 21.92
CA GLN A 349 3.97 -27.55 20.92
C GLN A 349 3.58 -28.93 21.45
N TYR A 350 3.83 -29.20 22.74
CA TYR A 350 3.55 -30.50 23.37
C TYR A 350 2.22 -30.51 24.15
N GLY A 351 1.85 -29.37 24.73
CA GLY A 351 0.69 -29.22 25.59
C GLY A 351 -0.63 -29.05 24.82
N ALA A 352 -0.60 -28.42 23.65
CA ALA A 352 -1.76 -28.18 22.81
C ALA A 352 -1.54 -28.63 21.36
N GLN A 353 -2.61 -29.04 20.70
CA GLN A 353 -2.63 -29.31 19.27
C GLN A 353 -3.90 -28.71 18.66
N ILE A 354 -3.73 -27.95 17.59
CA ILE A 354 -4.84 -27.44 16.77
C ILE A 354 -5.13 -28.47 15.69
N PHE A 355 -6.41 -28.65 15.41
CA PHE A 355 -6.89 -29.46 14.31
C PHE A 355 -7.81 -28.64 13.41
N ASP A 356 -7.34 -28.35 12.20
CA ASP A 356 -8.15 -27.66 11.20
C ASP A 356 -9.04 -28.66 10.46
N ARG A 357 -10.33 -28.36 10.42
CA ARG A 357 -11.32 -29.07 9.63
C ARG A 357 -11.51 -28.41 8.27
N GLU A 358 -11.52 -27.09 8.26
CA GLU A 358 -11.70 -26.26 7.09
C GLU A 358 -10.80 -25.04 7.24
N ASP A 359 -9.88 -24.87 6.30
CA ASP A 359 -9.00 -23.70 6.26
C ASP A 359 -9.84 -22.43 6.02
N ALA A 360 -9.35 -21.26 6.44
CA ALA A 360 -10.04 -19.99 6.23
C ALA A 360 -10.43 -19.78 4.76
N ASN A 361 -11.74 -19.78 4.49
CA ASN A 361 -12.32 -19.66 3.17
C ASN A 361 -13.14 -18.37 3.06
N VAL A 362 -13.05 -17.68 1.93
CA VAL A 362 -13.81 -16.47 1.65
C VAL A 362 -14.81 -16.77 0.53
N VAL A 363 -16.09 -16.70 0.85
CA VAL A 363 -17.19 -16.94 -0.08
C VAL A 363 -17.94 -15.64 -0.30
N ILE A 364 -18.19 -15.32 -1.57
CA ILE A 364 -18.92 -14.13 -2.00
C ILE A 364 -20.30 -14.57 -2.48
N SER A 365 -21.36 -13.91 -2.01
CA SER A 365 -22.73 -14.14 -2.44
C SER A 365 -23.42 -12.82 -2.80
N THR A 366 -24.08 -12.82 -3.95
CA THR A 366 -24.88 -11.69 -4.46
C THR A 366 -26.38 -11.86 -4.19
N GLU A 367 -26.80 -13.00 -3.66
CA GLU A 367 -28.22 -13.40 -3.52
C GLU A 367 -28.64 -13.55 -2.05
N ASN A 368 -27.88 -12.99 -1.11
CA ASN A 368 -28.19 -13.13 0.31
C ASN A 368 -29.29 -12.17 0.76
N ALA A 369 -30.48 -12.70 1.07
CA ALA A 369 -31.65 -11.93 1.51
C ALA A 369 -31.97 -10.77 0.53
N ASP A 370 -31.95 -9.52 1.01
CA ASP A 370 -32.27 -8.34 0.21
C ASP A 370 -31.09 -7.82 -0.63
N ASP A 371 -29.92 -8.48 -0.58
CA ASP A 371 -28.71 -7.96 -1.21
C ASP A 371 -28.87 -7.87 -2.74
N PHE A 372 -29.63 -8.78 -3.33
CA PHE A 372 -29.96 -8.77 -4.76
C PHE A 372 -30.79 -7.54 -5.15
N GLU A 373 -31.80 -7.18 -4.34
CA GLU A 373 -32.64 -6.01 -4.61
C GLU A 373 -31.90 -4.70 -4.36
N LYS A 374 -30.96 -4.68 -3.41
CA LYS A 374 -30.23 -3.49 -2.97
C LYS A 374 -28.87 -3.29 -3.66
N ASN A 375 -28.51 -4.13 -4.64
CA ASN A 375 -27.20 -4.13 -5.28
C ASN A 375 -26.03 -4.22 -4.27
N MET A 376 -26.21 -5.05 -3.25
CA MET A 376 -25.20 -5.34 -2.24
C MET A 376 -24.58 -6.73 -2.50
N ILE A 377 -23.40 -6.93 -1.97
CA ILE A 377 -22.67 -8.20 -2.00
C ILE A 377 -22.32 -8.55 -0.55
N SER A 378 -22.68 -9.77 -0.15
CA SER A 378 -22.28 -10.37 1.12
C SER A 378 -21.01 -11.18 0.92
N ILE A 379 -20.00 -10.91 1.74
CA ILE A 379 -18.74 -11.64 1.76
C ILE A 379 -18.62 -12.31 3.11
N ARG A 380 -18.54 -13.64 3.12
CA ARG A 380 -18.38 -14.45 4.33
C ARG A 380 -16.96 -14.99 4.37
N CYS A 381 -16.28 -14.82 5.50
CA CYS A 381 -15.03 -15.52 5.80
C CYS A 381 -15.30 -16.46 6.97
N GLU A 382 -15.04 -17.76 6.78
CA GLU A 382 -15.24 -18.77 7.82
C GLU A 382 -14.08 -19.77 7.87
N GLU A 383 -13.81 -20.28 9.06
CA GLU A 383 -12.91 -21.39 9.30
C GLU A 383 -13.51 -22.34 10.32
N ARG A 384 -13.03 -23.59 10.33
CA ARG A 384 -13.47 -24.60 11.29
C ARG A 384 -12.28 -25.30 11.90
N LEU A 385 -12.19 -25.26 13.22
CA LEU A 385 -11.07 -25.85 13.95
C LEU A 385 -11.49 -26.39 15.32
N ALA A 386 -10.64 -27.25 15.86
CA ALA A 386 -10.75 -27.80 17.21
C ALA A 386 -9.41 -27.65 17.93
N LEU A 387 -9.45 -27.32 19.22
CA LEU A 387 -8.26 -27.20 20.07
C LEU A 387 -8.23 -28.32 21.10
N ALA A 388 -7.22 -29.18 21.03
CA ALA A 388 -7.00 -30.23 22.03
C ALA A 388 -5.83 -29.87 22.95
N VAL A 389 -6.15 -29.47 24.17
CA VAL A 389 -5.16 -29.26 25.26
C VAL A 389 -4.90 -30.60 25.93
N LYS A 390 -3.85 -31.29 25.48
CA LYS A 390 -3.48 -32.64 25.93
C LYS A 390 -2.96 -32.67 27.36
N ARG A 391 -2.26 -31.62 27.77
CA ARG A 391 -1.64 -31.49 29.10
C ARG A 391 -1.86 -30.09 29.64
N PRO A 392 -2.92 -29.87 30.43
CA PRO A 392 -3.21 -28.57 31.03
C PRO A 392 -2.08 -28.09 31.97
N GLU A 393 -1.43 -29.02 32.67
CA GLU A 393 -0.26 -28.76 33.54
C GLU A 393 0.98 -28.22 32.80
N ALA A 394 1.00 -28.32 31.47
CA ALA A 394 2.08 -27.75 30.65
C ALA A 394 1.96 -26.23 30.48
N PHE A 395 0.86 -25.65 30.91
CA PHE A 395 0.54 -24.23 30.82
C PHE A 395 0.38 -23.65 32.21
N ILE A 396 1.10 -22.57 32.48
CA ILE A 396 1.04 -21.85 33.74
C ILE A 396 0.62 -20.43 33.44
N TYR A 397 -0.47 -20.03 34.06
CA TYR A 397 -1.05 -18.71 33.91
C TYR A 397 -1.10 -18.00 35.25
N GLY A 398 -0.59 -16.77 35.28
CA GLY A 398 -0.47 -16.00 36.51
C GLY A 398 -0.48 -14.50 36.24
N SER A 399 -0.72 -13.74 37.30
CA SER A 399 -0.44 -12.30 37.34
C SER A 399 1.01 -12.06 37.70
N PHE A 400 1.62 -11.03 37.12
CA PHE A 400 2.92 -10.57 37.61
C PHE A 400 2.79 -10.07 39.05
N THR A 401 3.76 -10.43 39.87
CA THR A 401 3.94 -9.87 41.20
C THR A 401 4.27 -8.38 41.01
N ALA A 402 3.47 -7.51 41.61
CA ALA A 402 3.76 -6.08 41.58
C ALA A 402 5.14 -5.86 42.23
N PRO A 403 6.05 -5.09 41.60
CA PRO A 403 7.33 -4.79 42.23
C PRO A 403 7.05 -4.16 43.59
N ALA A 404 7.66 -4.70 44.65
CA ALA A 404 7.51 -4.16 45.99
C ALA A 404 7.73 -2.65 45.92
N ALA A 405 6.70 -1.88 46.24
CA ALA A 405 6.81 -0.43 46.27
C ALA A 405 7.95 -0.10 47.23
N GLY A 406 9.07 0.38 46.69
CA GLY A 406 10.22 0.76 47.49
C GLY A 406 9.74 1.71 48.57
N GLY A 407 9.72 1.23 49.81
CA GLY A 407 9.22 1.98 50.94
C GLY A 407 10.03 3.27 51.02
N SER A 408 9.36 4.38 50.72
CA SER A 408 9.85 5.70 51.06
C SER A 408 10.01 5.72 52.57
N GLY A 409 11.26 5.63 53.05
CA GLY A 409 11.58 5.81 54.45
C GLY A 409 10.98 7.12 54.95
N THR A 410 10.26 7.02 56.07
CA THR A 410 9.92 8.17 56.91
C THR A 410 11.06 8.45 57.87
#